data_AF-A0A7V8EC23-F1
#
_entry.id   AF-A0A7V8EC23-F1
#
_cell.length_a   1.000
_cell.length_b   1.000
_cell.length_c   1.000
_cell.angle_alpha   90.00
_cell.angle_beta   90.00
_cell.angle_gamma   90.00
#
_symmetry.space_group_name_H-M   'P 1'
#
loop_
_entity.id
_entity.type
_entity.pdbx_description
1 polymer ?
#
loop_
_entity_poly.entity_id
_entity_poly.type
_entity_poly.pdbx_seq_one_letter_code
_entity_poly.pdbx_strand_id
1 'polypeptide(L)'
;MQIPFQAETARVRINTRIIQASRRSVLGIGLRDPQCLLDVGSADERAEYARHIKRRLVYGIGIIAFVSVSMALRTPAEPVNATATYTDAGSVLGVELHETSFSRTSSVTTSTGTFQVYGAVTAAIGDGARFKQAADSIGKSLCIGNAYKAHCYRLL
;
A
#
# COMPACT_ATOMS: atom_id res chain seq x y z
N MET A 1 48.67 38.38 -18.45
CA MET A 1 48.37 36.94 -18.25
C MET A 1 48.20 36.71 -16.74
N GLN A 2 47.00 36.93 -16.20
CA GLN A 2 46.70 36.93 -14.75
C GLN A 2 45.32 36.26 -14.57
N ILE A 3 45.27 34.93 -14.66
CA ILE A 3 44.03 34.15 -14.52
C ILE A 3 44.11 33.01 -13.47
N PRO A 4 45.27 32.44 -13.06
CA PRO A 4 45.24 31.24 -12.21
C PRO A 4 44.82 31.53 -10.75
N PHE A 5 45.17 32.71 -10.20
CA PHE A 5 44.95 33.02 -8.77
C PHE A 5 43.48 33.24 -8.40
N GLN A 6 42.67 33.78 -9.31
CA GLN A 6 41.23 34.02 -9.10
C GLN A 6 40.42 32.71 -9.14
N ALA A 7 40.83 31.76 -9.98
CA ALA A 7 40.16 30.46 -10.09
C ALA A 7 40.39 29.58 -8.85
N GLU A 8 41.59 29.65 -8.26
CA GLU A 8 41.98 28.89 -7.08
C GLU A 8 41.25 29.36 -5.82
N THR A 9 41.15 30.68 -5.62
CA THR A 9 40.40 31.29 -4.52
C THR A 9 38.89 31.01 -4.60
N ALA A 10 38.32 30.99 -5.81
CA ALA A 10 36.92 30.63 -6.01
C ALA A 10 36.63 29.17 -5.62
N ARG A 11 37.51 28.23 -5.99
CA ARG A 11 37.36 26.80 -5.66
C ARG A 11 37.44 26.56 -4.15
N VAL A 12 38.37 27.21 -3.46
CA VAL A 12 38.50 27.11 -2.00
C VAL A 12 37.23 27.63 -1.31
N ARG A 13 36.67 28.74 -1.77
CA ARG A 13 35.43 29.31 -1.21
C ARG A 13 34.23 28.38 -1.38
N ILE A 14 34.11 27.71 -2.54
CA ILE A 14 33.05 26.73 -2.80
C ILE A 14 33.19 25.51 -1.89
N ASN A 15 34.39 24.94 -1.77
CA ASN A 15 34.64 23.77 -0.90
C ASN A 15 34.33 24.09 0.57
N THR A 16 34.71 25.28 1.04
CA THR A 16 34.43 25.78 2.40
C THR A 16 32.92 25.83 2.67
N ARG A 17 32.12 26.31 1.71
CA ARG A 17 30.65 26.33 1.83
C ARG A 17 30.04 24.93 1.89
N ILE A 18 30.55 24.00 1.09
CA ILE A 18 30.09 22.60 1.10
C ILE A 18 30.37 21.95 2.46
N ILE A 19 31.56 22.20 3.04
CA ILE A 19 31.92 21.70 4.37
C ILE A 19 31.00 22.30 5.44
N GLN A 20 30.76 23.62 5.40
CA GLN A 20 29.84 24.28 6.33
C GLN A 20 28.41 23.72 6.23
N ALA A 21 27.90 23.50 5.02
CA ALA A 21 26.57 22.91 4.81
C ALA A 21 26.49 21.46 5.33
N SER A 22 27.59 20.71 5.25
CA SER A 22 27.64 19.32 5.73
C SER A 22 27.62 19.17 7.25
N ARG A 23 27.93 20.24 8.02
CA ARG A 23 27.94 20.21 9.50
C ARG A 23 26.62 19.77 10.12
N ARG A 24 25.50 20.08 9.45
CA ARG A 24 24.14 19.74 9.90
C ARG A 24 23.55 18.55 9.16
N SER A 25 24.34 17.89 8.31
CA SER A 25 23.86 16.83 7.42
C SER A 25 24.37 15.46 7.89
N VAL A 26 23.49 14.46 7.79
CA VAL A 26 23.79 13.04 8.01
C VAL A 26 24.90 12.55 7.05
N LEU A 27 25.13 13.26 5.93
CA LEU A 27 26.20 12.96 4.97
C LEU A 27 27.62 13.04 5.55
N GLY A 28 27.80 13.78 6.65
CA GLY A 28 29.08 13.93 7.37
C GLY A 28 29.38 12.84 8.40
N ILE A 29 28.43 11.94 8.70
CA ILE A 29 28.62 10.90 9.73
C ILE A 29 29.76 9.95 9.33
N GLY A 30 30.71 9.74 10.24
CA GLY A 30 31.89 8.90 10.02
C GLY A 30 33.02 9.54 9.20
N LEU A 31 32.94 10.84 8.89
CA LEU A 31 34.05 11.62 8.33
C LEU A 31 34.71 12.47 9.42
N ARG A 32 35.94 12.96 9.15
CA ARG A 32 36.69 13.86 10.05
C ARG A 32 35.87 15.11 10.38
N ASP A 33 35.99 15.61 11.60
CA ASP A 33 35.18 16.74 12.09
C ASP A 33 35.29 17.95 11.13
N PRO A 34 34.17 18.39 10.51
CA PRO A 34 34.15 19.51 9.59
C PRO A 34 34.62 20.84 10.22
N GLN A 35 34.53 21.03 11.55
CA GLN A 35 35.08 22.21 12.21
C GLN A 35 36.61 22.21 12.18
N CYS A 36 37.22 21.08 12.56
CA CYS A 36 38.68 20.92 12.52
C CYS A 36 39.25 21.17 11.11
N LEU A 37 38.52 20.73 10.07
CA LEU A 37 38.93 20.91 8.67
C LEU A 37 38.86 22.36 8.18
N LEU A 38 37.94 23.16 8.75
CA LEU A 38 37.78 24.58 8.42
C LEU A 38 38.80 25.45 9.17
N ASP A 39 39.14 25.07 10.40
CA ASP A 39 40.02 25.86 11.27
C ASP A 39 41.51 25.57 11.00
N VAL A 40 41.88 24.32 10.72
CA VAL A 40 43.29 23.89 10.61
C VAL A 40 43.60 23.18 9.27
N GLY A 41 42.58 22.71 8.56
CA GLY A 41 42.77 21.89 7.35
C GLY A 41 43.26 22.66 6.13
N SER A 42 44.09 22.01 5.31
CA SER A 42 44.66 22.58 4.08
C SER A 42 43.62 22.65 2.94
N ALA A 43 43.94 23.41 1.87
CA ALA A 43 43.04 23.56 0.72
C ALA A 43 42.74 22.21 0.02
N ASP A 44 43.72 21.32 -0.01
CA ASP A 44 43.59 19.99 -0.62
C ASP A 44 42.74 19.04 0.23
N GLU A 45 42.92 19.05 1.56
CA GLU A 45 42.08 18.27 2.49
C GLU A 45 40.60 18.70 2.39
N ARG A 46 40.35 20.01 2.26
CA ARG A 46 39.00 20.56 2.05
C ARG A 46 38.40 20.11 0.71
N ALA A 47 39.21 20.02 -0.34
CA ALA A 47 38.77 19.57 -1.65
C ALA A 47 38.42 18.07 -1.64
N GLU A 48 39.21 17.25 -0.97
CA GLU A 48 38.97 15.81 -0.83
C GLU A 48 37.70 15.51 -0.04
N TYR A 49 37.52 16.19 1.09
CA TYR A 49 36.30 16.08 1.89
C TYR A 49 35.04 16.51 1.10
N ALA A 50 35.12 17.61 0.35
CA ALA A 50 34.03 18.04 -0.52
C ALA A 50 33.70 17.03 -1.63
N ARG A 51 34.69 16.31 -2.18
CA ARG A 51 34.45 15.23 -3.15
C ARG A 51 33.73 14.04 -2.51
N HIS A 52 34.12 13.66 -1.29
CA HIS A 52 33.45 12.58 -0.56
C HIS A 52 31.97 12.88 -0.30
N ILE A 53 31.63 14.11 0.11
CA ILE A 53 30.25 14.53 0.30
C ILE A 53 29.47 14.51 -1.01
N LYS A 54 30.04 15.07 -2.08
CA LYS A 54 29.40 15.06 -3.40
C LYS A 54 29.08 13.64 -3.86
N ARG A 55 30.02 12.71 -3.65
CA ARG A 55 29.83 11.30 -3.99
C ARG A 55 28.70 10.66 -3.17
N ARG A 56 28.67 10.89 -1.86
CA ARG A 56 27.57 10.41 -0.99
C ARG A 56 26.22 10.98 -1.39
N LEU A 57 26.18 12.25 -1.81
CA LEU A 57 24.95 12.90 -2.27
C LEU A 57 24.42 12.27 -3.56
N VAL A 58 25.31 11.98 -4.53
CA VAL A 58 24.94 11.28 -5.78
C VAL A 58 24.39 9.88 -5.47
N TYR A 59 25.03 9.11 -4.59
CA TYR A 59 24.51 7.81 -4.18
C TYR A 59 23.18 7.91 -3.44
N GLY A 60 23.03 8.87 -2.53
CA GLY A 60 21.79 9.09 -1.79
C GLY A 60 20.61 9.39 -2.72
N ILE A 61 20.81 10.26 -3.71
CA ILE A 61 19.79 10.56 -4.73
C ILE A 61 19.49 9.31 -5.57
N GLY A 62 20.51 8.56 -5.98
CA GLY A 62 20.33 7.32 -6.74
C GLY A 62 19.50 6.28 -5.99
N ILE A 63 19.74 6.09 -4.68
CA ILE A 63 18.95 5.18 -3.85
C ILE A 63 17.49 5.64 -3.75
N ILE A 64 17.26 6.92 -3.49
CA ILE A 64 15.89 7.47 -3.39
C ILE A 64 15.14 7.27 -4.72
N ALA A 65 15.78 7.55 -5.84
CA ALA A 65 15.20 7.36 -7.18
C ALA A 65 14.91 5.87 -7.46
N PHE A 66 15.79 4.96 -7.05
CA PHE A 66 15.57 3.53 -7.24
C PHE A 66 14.39 3.01 -6.40
N VAL A 67 14.27 3.45 -5.14
CA VAL A 67 13.17 3.07 -4.26
C VAL A 67 11.84 3.61 -4.77
N SER A 68 11.79 4.88 -5.22
CA SER A 68 10.57 5.47 -5.74
C SER A 68 10.09 4.80 -7.02
N VAL A 69 10.99 4.49 -7.95
CA VAL A 69 10.66 3.72 -9.17
C VAL A 69 10.18 2.32 -8.82
N SER A 70 10.84 1.64 -7.87
CA SER A 70 10.45 0.30 -7.43
C SER A 70 9.07 0.28 -6.77
N MET A 71 8.72 1.32 -6.00
CA MET A 71 7.37 1.47 -5.44
C MET A 71 6.33 1.79 -6.52
N ALA A 72 6.67 2.65 -7.48
CA ALA A 72 5.77 3.01 -8.58
C ALA A 72 5.48 1.81 -9.52
N LEU A 73 6.47 0.92 -9.72
CA LEU A 73 6.29 -0.30 -10.51
C LEU A 73 5.52 -1.40 -9.76
N ARG A 74 5.36 -1.28 -8.44
CA ARG A 74 4.49 -2.14 -7.63
C ARG A 74 3.08 -1.58 -7.55
N THR A 75 2.53 -1.08 -8.66
CA THR A 75 1.09 -0.88 -8.73
C THR A 75 0.42 -2.25 -8.58
N PRO A 76 -0.39 -2.47 -7.53
CA PRO A 76 -1.20 -3.67 -7.48
C PRO A 76 -2.09 -3.65 -8.73
N ALA A 77 -2.03 -4.71 -9.53
CA ALA A 77 -2.96 -4.89 -10.63
C ALA A 77 -4.36 -4.71 -10.05
N GLU A 78 -5.08 -3.70 -10.52
CA GLU A 78 -6.46 -3.47 -10.13
C GLU A 78 -7.22 -4.75 -10.44
N PRO A 79 -7.78 -5.46 -9.44
CA PRO A 79 -8.50 -6.69 -9.73
C PRO A 79 -9.65 -6.29 -10.65
N VAL A 80 -9.61 -6.81 -11.88
CA VAL A 80 -10.72 -6.70 -12.82
C VAL A 80 -11.94 -7.15 -12.05
N ASN A 81 -12.85 -6.22 -11.76
CA ASN A 81 -14.09 -6.49 -11.05
C ASN A 81 -14.89 -7.47 -11.90
N ALA A 82 -14.67 -8.76 -11.68
CA ALA A 82 -15.41 -9.78 -12.35
C ALA A 82 -16.84 -9.69 -11.82
N THR A 83 -17.71 -9.10 -12.64
CA THR A 83 -19.05 -8.65 -12.25
C THR A 83 -19.80 -9.84 -11.65
N ALA A 84 -20.09 -9.79 -10.35
CA ALA A 84 -20.82 -10.85 -9.70
C ALA A 84 -22.19 -11.01 -10.38
N THR A 85 -22.49 -12.24 -10.82
CA THR A 85 -23.78 -12.54 -11.44
C THR A 85 -24.81 -12.71 -10.34
N TYR A 86 -25.91 -11.96 -10.45
CA TYR A 86 -27.07 -12.10 -9.57
C TYR A 86 -28.19 -12.79 -10.32
N THR A 87 -28.72 -13.89 -9.77
CA THR A 87 -29.91 -14.57 -10.30
C THR A 87 -31.02 -14.54 -9.27
N ASP A 88 -32.26 -14.38 -9.71
CA ASP A 88 -33.40 -14.29 -8.79
C ASP A 88 -33.66 -15.66 -8.13
N ALA A 89 -33.88 -15.66 -6.82
CA ALA A 89 -34.22 -16.84 -6.02
C ALA A 89 -35.67 -16.76 -5.51
N GLY A 90 -36.43 -15.73 -5.91
CA GLY A 90 -37.82 -15.53 -5.52
C GLY A 90 -37.98 -14.83 -4.18
N SER A 91 -39.13 -15.04 -3.53
CA SER A 91 -39.42 -14.47 -2.21
C SER A 91 -39.30 -15.52 -1.11
N VAL A 92 -38.90 -15.09 0.09
CA VAL A 92 -38.82 -15.96 1.27
C VAL A 92 -40.22 -16.34 1.73
N LEU A 93 -40.47 -17.64 1.87
CA LEU A 93 -41.71 -18.23 2.39
C LEU A 93 -41.55 -18.70 3.84
N GLY A 94 -40.34 -19.11 4.23
CA GLY A 94 -40.04 -19.57 5.58
C GLY A 94 -38.54 -19.73 5.82
N VAL A 95 -38.14 -19.70 7.09
CA VAL A 95 -36.77 -19.93 7.54
C VAL A 95 -36.80 -20.86 8.74
N GLU A 96 -36.06 -21.96 8.66
CA GLU A 96 -35.86 -22.90 9.75
C GLU A 96 -34.40 -22.90 10.18
N LEU A 97 -34.15 -22.73 11.47
CA LEU A 97 -32.80 -22.75 12.04
C LEU A 97 -32.48 -24.16 12.54
N HIS A 98 -31.38 -24.72 12.05
CA HIS A 98 -30.82 -25.99 12.51
C HIS A 98 -29.53 -25.71 13.31
N GLU A 99 -29.61 -25.88 14.62
CA GLU A 99 -28.48 -25.67 15.51
C GLU A 99 -28.06 -27.00 16.15
N THR A 100 -26.78 -27.36 15.96
CA THR A 100 -26.14 -28.51 16.59
C THR A 100 -24.98 -28.02 17.46
N SER A 101 -24.46 -28.88 18.33
CA SER A 101 -23.32 -28.53 19.19
C SER A 101 -22.05 -28.09 18.44
N PHE A 102 -21.96 -28.36 17.12
CA PHE A 102 -20.77 -28.12 16.30
C PHE A 102 -21.02 -27.17 15.12
N SER A 103 -22.28 -26.93 14.74
CA SER A 103 -22.61 -26.12 13.57
C SER A 103 -23.98 -25.47 13.68
N ARG A 104 -24.11 -24.31 13.04
CA ARG A 104 -25.37 -23.57 12.92
C ARG A 104 -25.64 -23.33 11.44
N THR A 105 -26.72 -23.91 10.94
CA THR A 105 -27.16 -23.82 9.55
C THR A 105 -28.63 -23.44 9.52
N SER A 106 -29.08 -22.80 8.44
CA SER A 106 -30.49 -22.46 8.26
C SER A 106 -31.00 -22.99 6.94
N SER A 107 -32.21 -23.54 6.92
CA SER A 107 -32.95 -23.87 5.71
C SER A 107 -33.87 -22.69 5.38
N VAL A 108 -33.69 -22.09 4.20
CA VAL A 108 -34.53 -21.00 3.70
C VAL A 108 -35.40 -21.55 2.59
N THR A 109 -36.71 -21.57 2.82
CA THR A 109 -37.69 -21.91 1.79
C THR A 109 -38.08 -20.63 1.06
N THR A 110 -37.83 -20.58 -0.24
CA THR A 110 -38.25 -19.51 -1.14
C THR A 110 -39.29 -20.03 -2.13
N SER A 111 -39.89 -19.13 -2.92
CA SER A 111 -40.83 -19.51 -3.98
C SER A 111 -40.20 -20.37 -5.09
N THR A 112 -38.87 -20.43 -5.18
CA THR A 112 -38.16 -21.26 -6.17
C THR A 112 -37.69 -22.61 -5.62
N GLY A 113 -37.59 -22.78 -4.30
CA GLY A 113 -37.14 -24.01 -3.67
C GLY A 113 -36.70 -23.82 -2.22
N THR A 114 -36.17 -24.87 -1.60
CA THR A 114 -35.57 -24.79 -0.25
C THR A 114 -34.06 -24.91 -0.34
N PHE A 115 -33.34 -23.99 0.31
CA PHE A 115 -31.89 -23.88 0.23
C PHE A 115 -31.28 -23.88 1.63
N GLN A 116 -30.22 -24.65 1.83
CA GLN A 116 -29.47 -24.64 3.09
C GLN A 116 -28.32 -23.66 3.02
N VAL A 117 -28.19 -22.82 4.05
CA VAL A 117 -27.13 -21.83 4.16
C VAL A 117 -26.42 -21.90 5.51
N TYR A 118 -25.17 -21.44 5.53
CA TYR A 118 -24.40 -21.34 6.76
C TYR A 118 -24.85 -20.16 7.63
N GLY A 119 -24.98 -20.41 8.93
CA GLY A 119 -25.31 -19.41 9.94
C GLY A 119 -26.81 -19.25 10.19
N ALA A 120 -27.14 -18.30 11.06
CA ALA A 120 -28.52 -17.91 11.35
C ALA A 120 -28.99 -16.87 10.34
N VAL A 121 -30.06 -17.19 9.62
CA VAL A 121 -30.65 -16.27 8.65
C VAL A 121 -31.70 -15.40 9.32
N THR A 122 -31.55 -14.09 9.18
CA THR A 122 -32.60 -13.12 9.50
C THR A 122 -33.31 -12.73 8.22
N ALA A 123 -34.53 -13.21 8.03
CA ALA A 123 -35.40 -12.84 6.91
C ALA A 123 -36.87 -12.86 7.36
N ALA A 124 -37.68 -11.99 6.77
CA ALA A 124 -39.12 -12.00 6.92
C ALA A 124 -39.80 -12.69 5.72
N ILE A 125 -40.99 -13.22 5.93
CA ILE A 125 -41.82 -13.75 4.85
C ILE A 125 -42.13 -12.60 3.87
N GLY A 126 -41.86 -12.82 2.59
CA GLY A 126 -42.01 -11.82 1.53
C GLY A 126 -40.73 -11.07 1.18
N ASP A 127 -39.63 -11.21 1.94
CA ASP A 127 -38.35 -10.63 1.58
C ASP A 127 -37.83 -11.20 0.24
N GLY A 128 -37.23 -10.36 -0.59
CA GLY A 128 -36.67 -10.77 -1.88
C GLY A 128 -35.34 -11.51 -1.70
N ALA A 129 -35.18 -12.65 -2.34
CA ALA A 129 -33.96 -13.46 -2.31
C ALA A 129 -33.31 -13.56 -3.69
N ARG A 130 -31.97 -13.46 -3.75
CA ARG A 130 -31.20 -13.57 -4.98
C ARG A 130 -29.94 -14.38 -4.75
N PHE A 131 -29.56 -15.23 -5.69
CA PHE A 131 -28.25 -15.85 -5.68
C PHE A 131 -27.20 -14.87 -6.14
N LYS A 132 -26.06 -14.86 -5.47
CA LYS A 132 -24.84 -14.18 -5.89
C LYS A 132 -23.79 -15.22 -6.18
N GLN A 133 -23.26 -15.20 -7.40
CA GLN A 133 -22.11 -15.99 -7.81
C GLN A 133 -20.98 -15.01 -8.15
N ALA A 134 -19.89 -15.02 -7.37
CA ALA A 134 -18.71 -14.26 -7.78
C ALA A 134 -18.03 -15.02 -8.93
N ALA A 135 -17.52 -14.29 -9.92
CA ALA A 135 -17.01 -14.91 -11.15
C ALA A 135 -15.86 -15.91 -10.89
N ASP A 136 -15.06 -15.67 -9.85
CA ASP A 136 -13.91 -16.51 -9.47
C ASP A 136 -14.20 -17.45 -8.28
N SER A 137 -15.45 -17.49 -7.79
CA SER A 137 -15.81 -18.34 -6.66
C SER A 137 -16.68 -19.51 -7.10
N ILE A 138 -16.25 -20.73 -6.76
CA ILE A 138 -17.07 -21.95 -6.89
C ILE A 138 -18.31 -21.89 -5.97
N GLY A 139 -18.26 -21.07 -4.91
CA GLY A 139 -19.36 -20.91 -3.96
C GLY A 139 -20.47 -19.98 -4.44
N LYS A 140 -21.71 -20.46 -4.42
CA LYS A 140 -22.90 -19.62 -4.52
C LYS A 140 -23.28 -19.09 -3.14
N SER A 141 -23.82 -17.87 -3.08
CA SER A 141 -24.40 -17.30 -1.87
C SER A 141 -25.86 -16.91 -2.10
N LEU A 142 -26.70 -17.08 -1.10
CA LEU A 142 -28.08 -16.59 -1.09
C LEU A 142 -28.12 -15.23 -0.39
N CYS A 143 -28.43 -14.18 -1.13
CA CYS A 143 -28.59 -12.82 -0.62
C CYS A 143 -30.07 -12.52 -0.43
N ILE A 144 -30.46 -12.22 0.80
CA ILE A 144 -31.83 -11.83 1.15
C ILE A 144 -31.84 -10.32 1.38
N GLY A 145 -32.64 -9.62 0.58
CA GLY A 145 -32.83 -8.19 0.63
C GLY A 145 -34.11 -7.83 1.39
N ASN A 146 -33.94 -7.08 2.47
CA ASN A 146 -35.01 -6.33 3.11
C ASN A 146 -34.90 -4.84 2.68
N ALA A 147 -35.95 -4.05 2.88
CA ALA A 147 -36.05 -2.62 2.52
C ALA A 147 -34.86 -1.76 3.00
N TYR A 148 -34.17 -2.19 4.06
CA TYR A 148 -33.06 -1.45 4.66
C TYR A 148 -31.67 -1.98 4.28
N LYS A 149 -31.52 -3.28 4.00
CA LYS A 149 -30.21 -3.90 3.69
C LYS A 149 -30.36 -5.31 3.11
N ALA A 150 -29.44 -5.69 2.23
CA ALA A 150 -29.27 -7.06 1.78
C ALA A 150 -28.13 -7.76 2.51
N HIS A 151 -28.40 -8.98 2.99
CA HIS A 151 -27.42 -9.85 3.66
C HIS A 151 -27.23 -11.13 2.86
N CYS A 152 -25.96 -11.51 2.61
CA CYS A 152 -25.61 -12.69 1.83
C CYS A 152 -25.08 -13.81 2.73
N TYR A 153 -25.70 -14.99 2.60
CA TYR A 153 -25.35 -16.21 3.32
C TYR A 153 -24.76 -17.21 2.33
N ARG A 154 -23.71 -17.92 2.72
CA ARG A 154 -23.07 -18.93 1.86
C ARG A 154 -23.97 -20.16 1.80
N LEU A 155 -24.21 -20.68 0.58
CA LEU A 155 -24.93 -21.94 0.40
C LEU A 155 -24.05 -23.13 0.78
N LEU A 156 -24.70 -24.17 1.32
CA LEU A 156 -24.14 -25.49 1.60
C LEU A 156 -24.05 -26.33 0.33
#